data_AF-A0A9W8PBL3-F1
#
_entry.id   AF-A0A9W8PBL3-F1
#
_cell.length_a   1.000
_cell.length_b   1.000
_cell.length_c   1.000
_cell.angle_alpha   90.00
_cell.angle_beta   90.00
_cell.angle_gamma   90.00
#
_symmetry.space_group_name_H-M   'P 1'
#
loop_
_entity.id
_entity.type
_entity.pdbx_description
1 polymer ?
#
loop_
_entity_poly.entity_id
_entity_poly.type
_entity_poly.pdbx_seq_one_letter_code
_entity_poly.pdbx_strand_id
1 'polypeptide(L)'
;MDDDDAELRNPFPSPPSHYTKYTSHNLHLLDLLKERVPDTDLAFNQHEILKDQTDVPDWPLTQLEKPRVDWILKADEPYYDVFGDRWFVKDKIPSLAELGGQQLYPEDPNVDRRPALQTILRSMLVTYSHLTSALLAPPSTQSSSAPPEWHKHVEWITILSQNLMAAANDLRPVQARGNLEIMMKRQLELRKDETKAIHTKCNTLEARLLELRASAGDLKQSKTSTSISAAEPSLSSEKSTLLSQEDLLCWAEEAS
;
A
#
# COMPACT_ATOMS: atom_id res chain seq x y z
N MET A 1 -29.60 10.39 30.28
CA MET A 1 -29.95 9.65 31.51
C MET A 1 -29.67 8.17 31.32
N ASP A 2 -30.27 7.46 30.34
CA ASP A 2 -29.95 6.03 30.14
C ASP A 2 -28.67 5.76 29.32
N ASP A 3 -28.30 6.63 28.36
CA ASP A 3 -27.08 6.45 27.56
C ASP A 3 -25.79 6.76 28.37
N ASP A 4 -25.82 7.76 29.23
CA ASP A 4 -24.65 8.20 30.01
C ASP A 4 -24.17 7.12 31.01
N ASP A 5 -25.11 6.36 31.59
CA ASP A 5 -24.83 5.25 32.52
C ASP A 5 -24.36 3.97 31.80
N ALA A 6 -24.71 3.79 30.52
CA ALA A 6 -24.26 2.67 29.69
C ALA A 6 -22.82 2.87 29.18
N GLU A 7 -22.44 4.12 28.89
CA GLU A 7 -21.06 4.49 28.50
C GLU A 7 -20.04 4.19 29.60
N LEU A 8 -20.43 4.29 30.87
CA LEU A 8 -19.59 3.96 32.04
C LEU A 8 -19.28 2.47 32.17
N ARG A 9 -20.03 1.59 31.49
CA ARG A 9 -19.87 0.13 31.60
C ARG A 9 -19.17 -0.49 30.38
N ASN A 10 -19.07 0.26 29.28
CA ASN A 10 -18.39 -0.18 28.06
C ASN A 10 -16.96 0.41 28.03
N PRO A 11 -15.91 -0.42 27.89
CA PRO A 11 -14.53 0.09 27.77
C PRO A 11 -14.27 0.87 26.47
N PHE A 12 -15.17 0.82 25.50
CA PHE A 12 -15.06 1.56 24.25
C PHE A 12 -16.03 2.74 24.23
N PRO A 13 -15.57 3.95 23.85
CA PRO A 13 -16.45 5.09 23.68
C PRO A 13 -17.48 4.80 22.59
N SER A 14 -18.68 5.34 22.75
CA SER A 14 -19.70 5.36 21.71
C SER A 14 -19.17 6.14 20.49
N PRO A 15 -19.60 5.79 19.25
CA PRO A 15 -19.22 6.55 18.08
C PRO A 15 -19.70 8.01 18.19
N PRO A 16 -19.02 8.98 17.55
CA PRO A 16 -19.38 10.39 17.64
C PRO A 16 -20.84 10.63 17.22
N SER A 17 -21.62 11.39 18.00
CA SER A 17 -23.07 11.60 17.81
C SER A 17 -23.52 11.95 16.38
N HIS A 18 -22.64 12.57 15.59
CA HIS A 18 -22.88 12.91 14.19
C HIS A 18 -23.01 11.69 13.26
N TYR A 19 -22.63 10.48 13.68
CA TYR A 19 -22.72 9.28 12.84
C TYR A 19 -24.16 9.01 12.36
N THR A 20 -25.16 9.32 13.21
CA THR A 20 -26.59 9.17 12.90
C THR A 20 -27.06 10.08 11.76
N LYS A 21 -26.33 11.16 11.48
CA LYS A 21 -26.67 12.15 10.46
C LYS A 21 -26.30 11.67 9.04
N TYR A 22 -25.44 10.65 8.92
CA TYR A 22 -25.02 10.09 7.63
C TYR A 22 -26.09 9.14 7.05
N THR A 23 -27.20 9.71 6.59
CA THR A 23 -28.26 8.98 5.87
C THR A 23 -28.14 9.20 4.37
N SER A 24 -28.64 8.26 3.56
CA SER A 24 -28.67 8.40 2.09
C SER A 24 -29.42 9.66 1.64
N HIS A 25 -30.49 9.99 2.35
CA HIS A 25 -31.26 11.21 2.12
C HIS A 25 -30.44 12.48 2.38
N ASN A 26 -29.77 12.57 3.55
CA ASN A 26 -28.98 13.75 3.89
C ASN A 26 -27.76 13.94 2.99
N LEU A 27 -27.17 12.84 2.50
CA LEU A 27 -26.10 12.89 1.51
C LEU A 27 -26.60 13.41 0.16
N HIS A 28 -27.78 12.98 -0.29
CA HIS A 28 -28.39 13.52 -1.50
C HIS A 28 -28.72 15.02 -1.36
N LEU A 29 -29.20 15.46 -0.19
CA LEU A 29 -29.40 16.88 0.10
C LEU A 29 -28.09 17.68 0.06
N LEU A 30 -26.99 17.11 0.57
CA LEU A 30 -25.65 17.70 0.50
C LEU A 30 -25.18 17.84 -0.95
N ASP A 31 -25.36 16.81 -1.78
CA ASP A 31 -24.97 16.83 -3.19
C ASP A 31 -25.77 17.89 -3.95
N LEU A 32 -27.09 17.95 -3.75
CA LEU A 32 -27.95 19.00 -4.32
C LEU A 32 -27.55 20.41 -3.85
N LEU A 33 -27.15 20.55 -2.59
CA LEU A 33 -26.70 21.82 -2.04
C LEU A 33 -25.38 22.27 -2.70
N LYS A 34 -24.46 21.34 -2.95
CA LYS A 34 -23.19 21.61 -3.68
C LYS A 34 -23.41 21.93 -5.16
N GLU A 35 -24.36 21.27 -5.82
CA GLU A 35 -24.73 21.59 -7.21
C GLU A 35 -25.28 23.02 -7.33
N ARG A 36 -26.08 23.46 -6.34
CA ARG A 36 -26.70 24.78 -6.36
C ARG A 36 -25.77 25.90 -5.87
N VAL A 37 -24.85 25.62 -4.95
CA VAL A 37 -23.86 26.58 -4.45
C VAL A 37 -22.48 25.90 -4.36
N PRO A 38 -21.61 26.14 -5.35
CA PRO A 38 -20.31 25.48 -5.41
C PRO A 38 -19.24 26.12 -4.49
N ASP A 39 -19.43 27.36 -4.01
CA ASP A 39 -18.42 28.06 -3.21
C ASP A 39 -19.04 28.99 -2.15
N THR A 40 -18.67 28.76 -0.89
CA THR A 40 -18.72 29.67 0.28
C THR A 40 -20.02 29.77 1.11
N ASP A 41 -19.87 29.59 2.42
CA ASP A 41 -20.79 29.89 3.54
C ASP A 41 -22.22 29.34 3.47
N LEU A 42 -22.31 28.03 3.21
CA LEU A 42 -23.54 27.22 3.18
C LEU A 42 -24.33 27.16 4.51
N ALA A 43 -23.74 27.63 5.62
CA ALA A 43 -24.32 27.47 6.95
C ALA A 43 -25.57 28.33 7.22
N PHE A 44 -25.73 29.46 6.51
CA PHE A 44 -26.77 30.45 6.86
C PHE A 44 -28.05 30.35 6.01
N ASN A 45 -28.01 29.76 4.81
CA ASN A 45 -29.13 29.82 3.86
C ASN A 45 -29.62 28.44 3.34
N GLN A 46 -29.24 27.32 3.98
CA GLN A 46 -29.60 25.97 3.53
C GLN A 46 -31.12 25.77 3.30
N HIS A 47 -31.94 26.26 4.23
CA HIS A 47 -33.40 26.19 4.13
C HIS A 47 -33.95 27.04 2.98
N GLU A 48 -33.25 28.12 2.61
CA GLU A 48 -33.67 28.95 1.50
C GLU A 48 -33.30 28.36 0.14
N ILE A 49 -32.17 27.66 0.09
CA ILE A 49 -31.65 27.01 -1.12
C ILE A 49 -32.41 25.71 -1.42
N LEU A 50 -32.89 25.03 -0.37
CA LEU A 50 -33.57 23.73 -0.45
C LEU A 50 -35.08 23.80 -0.16
N LYS A 51 -35.74 24.96 -0.38
CA LYS A 51 -37.19 25.12 -0.16
C LYS A 51 -38.06 24.09 -0.90
N ASP A 52 -37.53 23.55 -2.00
CA ASP A 52 -38.23 22.57 -2.84
C ASP A 52 -38.19 21.13 -2.27
N GLN A 53 -37.38 20.90 -1.23
CA GLN A 53 -37.21 19.57 -0.61
C GLN A 53 -37.95 19.50 0.72
N THR A 54 -38.53 18.33 0.99
CA THR A 54 -39.15 18.01 2.28
C THR A 54 -38.09 17.56 3.28
N ASP A 55 -38.30 17.85 4.57
CA ASP A 55 -37.49 17.37 5.69
C ASP A 55 -36.01 17.84 5.70
N VAL A 56 -35.76 19.09 5.32
CA VAL A 56 -34.42 19.72 5.48
C VAL A 56 -34.06 19.80 6.97
N PRO A 57 -32.92 19.23 7.42
CA PRO A 57 -32.55 19.25 8.82
C PRO A 57 -32.10 20.64 9.31
N ASP A 58 -32.37 20.95 10.57
CA ASP A 58 -31.99 22.22 11.22
C ASP A 58 -30.47 22.40 11.40
N TRP A 59 -29.70 21.31 11.32
CA TRP A 59 -28.25 21.33 11.44
C TRP A 59 -27.57 21.51 10.06
N PRO A 60 -26.37 22.13 10.01
CA PRO A 60 -25.74 22.45 8.74
C PRO A 60 -25.22 21.18 8.04
N LEU A 61 -25.69 20.95 6.80
CA LEU A 61 -25.30 19.78 5.98
C LEU A 61 -23.78 19.72 5.75
N THR A 62 -23.06 20.86 5.85
CA THR A 62 -21.60 20.91 5.78
C THR A 62 -20.89 20.03 6.81
N GLN A 63 -21.56 19.62 7.90
CA GLN A 63 -21.02 18.63 8.84
C GLN A 63 -20.78 17.25 8.20
N LEU A 64 -21.48 16.92 7.11
CA LEU A 64 -21.29 15.66 6.38
C LEU A 64 -20.10 15.71 5.42
N GLU A 65 -19.48 16.86 5.23
CA GLU A 65 -18.31 16.99 4.37
C GLU A 65 -17.07 16.34 4.98
N LYS A 66 -16.11 16.03 4.11
CA LYS A 66 -14.81 15.55 4.55
C LYS A 66 -14.18 16.64 5.43
N PRO A 67 -13.62 16.29 6.59
CA PRO A 67 -12.95 17.26 7.43
C PRO A 67 -11.83 17.93 6.62
N ARG A 68 -11.67 19.24 6.82
CA ARG A 68 -10.59 19.98 6.16
C ARG A 68 -9.26 19.40 6.62
N VAL A 69 -8.42 18.95 5.70
CA VAL A 69 -7.06 18.44 5.98
C VAL A 69 -6.00 19.52 5.69
N ASP A 70 -6.36 20.53 4.89
CA ASP A 70 -5.43 21.56 4.42
C ASP A 70 -4.78 22.36 5.54
N TRP A 71 -5.49 22.58 6.65
CA TRP A 71 -4.94 23.30 7.80
C TRP A 71 -3.78 22.55 8.46
N ILE A 72 -3.81 21.21 8.44
CA ILE A 72 -2.72 20.36 8.95
C ILE A 72 -1.48 20.54 8.07
N LEU A 73 -1.67 20.56 6.74
CA LEU A 73 -0.58 20.68 5.77
C LEU A 73 0.03 22.09 5.68
N LYS A 74 -0.73 23.12 6.08
CA LYS A 74 -0.29 24.52 6.10
C LYS A 74 0.57 24.89 7.31
N ALA A 75 0.60 24.05 8.34
CA ALA A 75 1.50 24.24 9.48
C ALA A 75 2.96 24.03 9.06
N ASP A 76 3.89 24.79 9.66
CA ASP A 76 5.33 24.67 9.39
C ASP A 76 5.84 23.23 9.65
N GLU A 77 5.29 22.57 10.68
CA GLU A 77 5.51 21.16 10.98
C GLU A 77 4.14 20.44 11.00
N PRO A 78 3.74 19.81 9.89
CA PRO A 78 2.45 19.14 9.84
C PRO A 78 2.49 17.87 10.70
N TYR A 79 1.62 17.78 11.71
CA TYR A 79 1.47 16.62 12.58
C TYR A 79 0.00 16.31 12.89
N TYR A 80 -0.27 15.11 13.38
CA TYR A 80 -1.55 14.69 13.92
C TYR A 80 -1.31 13.82 15.15
N ASP A 81 -2.17 13.95 16.17
CA ASP A 81 -2.04 13.21 17.41
C ASP A 81 -2.97 11.99 17.40
N VAL A 82 -2.44 10.83 17.79
CA VAL A 82 -3.18 9.55 17.85
C VAL A 82 -2.89 8.90 19.19
N PHE A 83 -3.94 8.69 20.00
CA PHE A 83 -3.83 8.05 21.33
C PHE A 83 -2.77 8.68 22.27
N GLY A 84 -2.54 9.99 22.16
CA GLY A 84 -1.55 10.71 22.97
C GLY A 84 -0.16 10.77 22.35
N ASP A 85 0.09 10.07 21.25
CA ASP A 85 1.33 10.14 20.50
C ASP A 85 1.23 11.12 19.33
N ARG A 86 2.27 11.92 19.12
CA ARG A 86 2.36 12.88 18.00
C ARG A 86 3.02 12.24 16.79
N TRP A 87 2.31 12.25 15.67
CA TRP A 87 2.78 11.73 14.39
C TRP A 87 2.99 12.84 13.38
N PHE A 88 4.20 12.97 12.84
CA PHE A 88 4.48 13.96 11.80
C PHE A 88 4.03 13.44 10.43
N VAL A 89 3.39 14.29 9.62
CA VAL A 89 2.94 13.95 8.26
C VAL A 89 4.14 13.64 7.35
N LYS A 90 5.24 14.36 7.53
CA LYS A 90 6.54 14.02 6.95
C LYS A 90 7.41 13.46 8.06
N ASP A 91 7.46 12.15 8.14
CA ASP A 91 8.33 11.46 9.09
C ASP A 91 9.80 11.77 8.77
N LYS A 92 10.49 12.42 9.70
CA LYS A 92 11.92 12.66 9.66
C LYS A 92 12.53 11.79 10.74
N ILE A 93 13.41 10.87 10.34
CA ILE A 93 14.20 10.12 11.31
C ILE A 93 15.16 11.14 11.95
N PRO A 94 15.07 11.39 13.27
CA PRO A 94 15.95 12.34 13.93
C PRO A 94 17.40 11.89 13.79
N SER A 95 18.30 12.85 13.58
CA SER A 95 19.72 12.53 13.47
C SER A 95 20.28 12.06 14.80
N LEU A 96 21.37 11.29 14.77
CA LEU A 96 22.00 10.83 16.01
C LEU A 96 22.48 12.00 16.88
N ALA A 97 22.92 13.09 16.25
CA ALA A 97 23.31 14.33 16.94
C ALA A 97 22.12 15.05 17.60
N GLU A 98 20.96 15.09 16.94
CA GLU A 98 19.72 15.65 17.51
C GLU A 98 19.23 14.88 18.74
N LEU A 99 19.48 13.56 18.78
CA LEU A 99 19.21 12.71 19.93
C LEU A 99 20.27 12.81 21.03
N GLY A 100 21.27 13.69 20.89
CA GLY A 100 22.38 13.85 21.82
C GLY A 100 23.42 12.71 21.76
N GLY A 101 23.36 11.87 20.74
CA GLY A 101 24.28 10.77 20.51
C GLY A 101 25.56 11.19 19.79
N GLN A 102 26.67 10.53 20.11
CA GLN A 102 27.93 10.73 19.40
C GLN A 102 27.96 9.92 18.10
N GLN A 103 28.07 10.60 16.97
CA GLN A 103 28.21 9.95 15.68
C GLN A 103 29.66 9.48 15.42
N LEU A 104 29.80 8.21 15.07
CA LEU A 104 31.08 7.50 14.88
C LEU A 104 31.34 7.15 13.40
N TYR A 105 30.49 7.61 12.49
CA TYR A 105 30.62 7.40 11.04
C TYR A 105 30.50 8.74 10.28
N PRO A 106 31.06 8.86 9.06
CA PRO A 106 31.02 10.10 8.30
C PRO A 106 29.59 10.61 8.06
N GLU A 107 29.36 11.91 8.29
CA GLU A 107 28.09 12.57 8.00
C GLU A 107 27.81 12.65 6.50
N ASP A 108 28.85 12.91 5.69
CA ASP A 108 28.74 13.05 4.24
C ASP A 108 28.16 11.76 3.60
N PRO A 109 26.99 11.83 2.96
CA PRO A 109 26.39 10.69 2.26
C PRO A 109 27.23 10.18 1.07
N ASN A 110 28.16 10.99 0.54
CA ASN A 110 28.99 10.60 -0.60
C ASN A 110 30.20 9.72 -0.20
N VAL A 111 30.51 9.64 1.09
CA VAL A 111 31.63 8.85 1.60
C VAL A 111 31.17 7.42 1.91
N ASP A 112 31.99 6.42 1.56
CA ASP A 112 31.70 5.03 1.91
C ASP A 112 31.72 4.83 3.43
N ARG A 113 30.54 4.55 4.00
CA ARG A 113 30.34 4.34 5.44
C ARG A 113 30.71 2.91 5.89
N ARG A 114 30.82 1.95 4.97
CA ARG A 114 31.12 0.53 5.28
C ARG A 114 32.36 0.33 6.18
N PRO A 115 33.52 0.98 5.93
CA PRO A 115 34.70 0.80 6.79
C PRO A 115 34.47 1.30 8.23
N ALA A 116 33.75 2.41 8.40
CA ALA A 116 33.41 2.93 9.73
C ALA A 116 32.46 1.97 10.46
N LEU A 117 31.43 1.47 9.78
CA LEU A 117 30.48 0.50 10.36
C LEU A 117 31.12 -0.83 10.72
N GLN A 118 32.06 -1.32 9.89
CA GLN A 118 32.84 -2.51 10.24
C GLN A 118 33.71 -2.29 11.46
N THR A 119 34.32 -1.11 11.60
CA THR A 119 35.09 -0.75 12.79
C THR A 119 34.20 -0.70 14.03
N ILE A 120 33.03 -0.06 13.94
CA ILE A 120 32.04 -0.01 15.03
C ILE A 120 31.61 -1.42 15.46
N LEU A 121 31.32 -2.30 14.50
CA LEU A 121 30.95 -3.69 14.77
C LEU A 121 32.08 -4.46 15.47
N ARG A 122 33.32 -4.33 14.99
CA ARG A 122 34.50 -4.95 15.61
C ARG A 122 34.70 -4.43 17.03
N SER A 123 34.60 -3.12 17.24
CA SER A 123 34.67 -2.51 18.57
C SER A 123 33.57 -3.04 19.48
N MET A 124 32.34 -3.21 18.99
CA MET A 124 31.23 -3.75 19.78
C MET A 124 31.50 -5.19 20.24
N LEU A 125 32.05 -6.03 19.35
CA LEU A 125 32.42 -7.41 19.69
C LEU A 125 33.55 -7.47 20.74
N VAL A 126 34.55 -6.60 20.63
CA VAL A 126 35.63 -6.50 21.63
C VAL A 126 35.10 -5.99 22.96
N THR A 127 34.27 -4.95 22.97
CA THR A 127 33.65 -4.44 24.20
C THR A 127 32.76 -5.50 24.85
N TYR A 128 32.06 -6.32 24.07
CA TYR A 128 31.29 -7.44 24.59
C TYR A 128 32.17 -8.52 25.24
N SER A 129 33.33 -8.85 24.66
CA SER A 129 34.24 -9.81 25.29
C SER A 129 34.82 -9.25 26.60
N HIS A 130 35.15 -7.96 26.65
CA HIS A 130 35.56 -7.29 27.88
C HIS A 130 34.43 -7.25 28.93
N LEU A 131 33.19 -7.00 28.51
CA LEU A 131 32.02 -7.07 29.39
C LEU A 131 31.89 -8.45 30.03
N THR A 132 31.97 -9.53 29.24
CA THR A 132 31.89 -10.90 29.77
C THR A 132 33.03 -11.20 30.74
N SER A 133 34.24 -10.70 30.45
CA SER A 133 35.40 -10.85 31.33
C SER A 133 35.21 -10.10 32.65
N ALA A 134 34.69 -8.87 32.61
CA ALA A 134 34.39 -8.05 33.79
C ALA A 134 33.27 -8.65 34.66
N LEU A 135 32.29 -9.32 34.05
CA LEU A 135 31.21 -10.01 34.77
C LEU A 135 31.67 -11.30 35.45
N LEU A 136 32.68 -11.98 34.89
CA LEU A 136 33.28 -13.18 35.47
C LEU A 136 34.36 -12.87 36.50
N ALA A 137 34.83 -11.62 36.56
CA ALA A 137 35.81 -11.18 37.54
C ALA A 137 35.20 -11.21 38.97
N PRO A 138 36.02 -11.52 39.99
CA PRO A 138 35.53 -11.49 41.37
C PRO A 138 35.03 -10.08 41.73
N PRO A 139 33.94 -9.95 42.52
CA PRO A 139 33.42 -8.66 42.93
C PRO A 139 34.51 -7.87 43.68
N SER A 140 34.68 -6.60 43.33
CA SER A 140 35.70 -5.74 43.92
C SER A 140 35.54 -5.72 45.45
N THR A 141 36.58 -6.12 46.16
CA THR A 141 36.60 -6.18 47.64
C THR A 141 36.75 -4.81 48.28
N GLN A 142 36.95 -3.77 47.47
CA GLN A 142 37.05 -2.39 47.93
C GLN A 142 35.67 -1.74 47.90
N SER A 143 35.26 -1.17 49.03
CA SER A 143 34.12 -0.25 49.19
C SER A 143 34.36 1.06 48.44
N SER A 144 34.57 0.94 47.13
CA SER A 144 34.77 2.02 46.18
C SER A 144 33.41 2.54 45.75
N SER A 145 33.21 3.86 45.86
CA SER A 145 32.04 4.57 45.31
C SER A 145 32.00 4.60 43.77
N ALA A 146 33.02 4.06 43.09
CA ALA A 146 33.06 4.06 41.63
C ALA A 146 32.12 2.98 41.04
N PRO A 147 31.44 3.28 39.92
CA PRO A 147 30.59 2.31 39.25
C PRO A 147 31.41 1.09 38.77
N PRO A 148 30.82 -0.11 38.81
CA PRO A 148 31.48 -1.32 38.33
C PRO A 148 31.97 -1.20 36.88
N GLU A 149 33.05 -1.89 36.54
CA GLU A 149 33.65 -1.83 35.19
C GLU A 149 32.67 -2.23 34.09
N TRP A 150 31.80 -3.22 34.34
CA TRP A 150 30.77 -3.67 33.40
C TRP A 150 29.85 -2.54 32.95
N HIS A 151 29.61 -1.53 33.80
CA HIS A 151 28.72 -0.41 33.50
C HIS A 151 29.23 0.38 32.30
N LYS A 152 30.54 0.67 32.27
CA LYS A 152 31.19 1.40 31.16
C LYS A 152 31.12 0.60 29.86
N HIS A 153 31.30 -0.71 29.94
CA HIS A 153 31.20 -1.58 28.76
C HIS A 153 29.77 -1.60 28.19
N VAL A 154 28.75 -1.59 29.05
CA VAL A 154 27.35 -1.48 28.62
C VAL A 154 27.06 -0.14 27.96
N GLU A 155 27.50 0.97 28.55
CA GLU A 155 27.35 2.31 27.95
C GLU A 155 27.97 2.36 26.54
N TRP A 156 29.19 1.84 26.38
CA TRP A 156 29.84 1.77 25.08
C TRP A 156 29.08 0.90 24.08
N ILE A 157 28.56 -0.25 24.49
CA ILE A 157 27.73 -1.10 23.62
C ILE A 157 26.46 -0.35 23.20
N THR A 158 25.82 0.38 24.11
CA THR A 158 24.65 1.22 23.80
C THR A 158 25.00 2.26 22.73
N ILE A 159 26.09 3.02 22.89
CA ILE A 159 26.53 4.02 21.91
C ILE A 159 26.82 3.38 20.55
N LEU A 160 27.56 2.26 20.52
CA LEU A 160 27.91 1.55 19.29
C LEU A 160 26.65 1.01 18.58
N SER A 161 25.68 0.49 19.34
CA SER A 161 24.42 -0.02 18.80
C SER A 161 23.55 1.10 18.21
N GLN A 162 23.46 2.25 18.88
CA GLN A 162 22.75 3.43 18.38
C GLN A 162 23.35 3.94 17.07
N ASN A 163 24.68 3.96 16.97
CA ASN A 163 25.38 4.32 15.74
C ASN A 163 25.07 3.37 14.59
N LEU A 164 25.05 2.05 14.84
CA LEU A 164 24.71 1.06 13.81
C LEU A 164 23.25 1.18 13.37
N MET A 165 22.33 1.39 14.30
CA MET A 165 20.90 1.61 14.01
C MET A 165 20.68 2.89 13.20
N ALA A 166 21.30 4.01 13.60
CA ALA A 166 21.21 5.28 12.88
C ALA A 166 21.73 5.14 11.44
N ALA A 167 22.91 4.53 11.25
CA ALA A 167 23.45 4.32 9.92
C ALA A 167 22.58 3.39 9.04
N ALA A 168 21.95 2.38 9.63
CA ALA A 168 20.99 1.52 8.92
C ALA A 168 19.72 2.29 8.53
N ASN A 169 19.23 3.18 9.40
CA ASN A 169 18.09 4.03 9.13
C ASN A 169 18.36 4.99 7.96
N ASP A 170 19.56 5.56 7.89
CA ASP A 170 19.99 6.43 6.78
C ASP A 170 19.99 5.71 5.42
N LEU A 171 20.15 4.39 5.40
CA LEU A 171 20.17 3.58 4.17
C LEU A 171 18.76 3.22 3.66
N ARG A 172 17.70 3.41 4.46
CA ARG A 172 16.32 3.05 4.09
C ARG A 172 15.84 3.71 2.78
N PRO A 173 16.10 5.00 2.50
CA PRO A 173 15.68 5.62 1.23
C PRO A 173 16.37 5.00 0.01
N VAL A 174 17.66 4.67 0.12
CA VAL A 174 18.42 4.02 -0.95
C VAL A 174 17.92 2.60 -1.18
N GLN A 175 17.65 1.86 -0.10
CA GLN A 175 17.05 0.52 -0.17
C GLN A 175 15.67 0.56 -0.85
N ALA A 176 14.81 1.51 -0.50
CA ALA A 176 13.48 1.66 -1.11
C ALA A 176 13.58 1.89 -2.63
N ARG A 177 14.52 2.73 -3.07
CA ARG A 177 14.79 2.96 -4.50
C ARG A 177 15.28 1.70 -5.21
N GLY A 178 16.22 0.97 -4.61
CA GLY A 178 16.72 -0.29 -5.17
C GLY A 178 15.62 -1.36 -5.27
N ASN A 179 14.78 -1.46 -4.24
CA ASN A 179 13.63 -2.37 -4.24
C ASN A 179 12.63 -2.02 -5.36
N LEU A 180 12.34 -0.72 -5.55
CA LEU A 180 11.47 -0.24 -6.62
C LEU A 180 12.05 -0.57 -8.00
N GLU A 181 13.35 -0.34 -8.21
CA GLU A 181 14.03 -0.67 -9.47
C GLU A 181 13.93 -2.17 -9.79
N ILE A 182 14.16 -3.03 -8.80
CA ILE A 182 14.03 -4.49 -8.95
C ILE A 182 12.59 -4.86 -9.31
N MET A 183 11.60 -4.27 -8.62
CA MET A 183 10.19 -4.50 -8.91
C MET A 183 9.83 -4.11 -10.35
N MET A 184 10.28 -2.94 -10.81
CA MET A 184 10.02 -2.46 -12.16
C MET A 184 10.69 -3.33 -13.23
N LYS A 185 11.93 -3.79 -13.00
CA LYS A 185 12.60 -4.74 -13.90
C LYS A 185 11.82 -6.04 -14.02
N ARG A 186 11.35 -6.58 -12.90
CA ARG A 186 10.50 -7.78 -12.88
C ARG A 186 9.19 -7.58 -13.64
N GLN A 187 8.53 -6.43 -13.47
CA GLN A 187 7.32 -6.11 -14.23
C GLN A 187 7.60 -6.09 -15.75
N LEU A 188 8.72 -5.50 -16.16
CA LEU A 188 9.11 -5.44 -17.58
C LEU A 188 9.43 -6.83 -18.15
N GLU A 189 10.07 -7.70 -17.38
CA GLU A 189 10.30 -9.10 -17.75
C GLU A 189 8.99 -9.87 -17.93
N LEU A 190 8.06 -9.75 -16.97
CA LEU A 190 6.74 -10.38 -17.06
C LEU A 190 5.97 -9.93 -18.32
N ARG A 191 5.94 -8.62 -18.60
CA ARG A 191 5.26 -8.09 -19.81
C ARG A 191 5.90 -8.60 -21.10
N LYS A 192 7.23 -8.75 -21.14
CA LYS A 192 7.93 -9.33 -22.30
C LYS A 192 7.55 -10.79 -22.50
N ASP A 193 7.47 -11.56 -21.43
CA ASP A 193 7.14 -12.98 -21.51
C ASP A 193 5.66 -13.22 -21.85
N GLU A 194 4.74 -12.40 -21.33
CA GLU A 194 3.34 -12.35 -21.75
C GLU A 194 3.24 -12.06 -23.26
N THR A 195 3.97 -11.06 -23.75
CA THR A 195 3.97 -10.69 -25.18
C THR A 195 4.50 -11.84 -26.04
N LYS A 196 5.59 -12.50 -25.62
CA LYS A 196 6.09 -13.70 -26.31
C LYS A 196 5.05 -14.82 -26.31
N ALA A 197 4.37 -15.06 -25.19
CA ALA A 197 3.33 -16.08 -25.07
C ALA A 197 2.11 -15.79 -25.98
N ILE A 198 1.73 -14.52 -26.12
CA ILE A 198 0.69 -14.11 -27.07
C ILE A 198 1.15 -14.37 -28.50
N HIS A 199 2.37 -13.96 -28.87
CA HIS A 199 2.90 -14.20 -30.22
C HIS A 199 3.00 -15.69 -30.55
N THR A 200 3.45 -16.54 -29.62
CA THR A 200 3.50 -17.98 -29.86
C THR A 200 2.11 -18.56 -30.07
N LYS A 201 1.11 -18.15 -29.26
CA LYS A 201 -0.29 -18.54 -29.46
C LYS A 201 -0.83 -18.08 -30.82
N CYS A 202 -0.64 -16.82 -31.20
CA CYS A 202 -1.05 -16.32 -32.51
C CYS A 202 -0.43 -17.12 -33.66
N ASN A 203 0.89 -17.38 -33.60
CA ASN A 203 1.58 -18.20 -34.62
C ASN A 203 0.99 -19.62 -34.69
N THR A 204 0.67 -20.23 -33.55
CA THR A 204 0.04 -21.57 -33.54
C THR A 204 -1.37 -21.56 -34.12
N LEU A 205 -2.15 -20.50 -33.87
CA LEU A 205 -3.49 -20.33 -34.42
C LEU A 205 -3.44 -20.11 -35.94
N GLU A 206 -2.54 -19.26 -36.41
CA GLU A 206 -2.32 -19.02 -37.84
C GLU A 206 -1.91 -20.32 -38.57
N ALA A 207 -0.98 -21.09 -38.00
CA ALA A 207 -0.58 -22.38 -38.55
C ALA A 207 -1.76 -23.36 -38.65
N ARG A 208 -2.58 -23.47 -37.60
CA ARG A 208 -3.78 -24.33 -37.62
C ARG A 208 -4.84 -23.85 -38.60
N LEU A 209 -5.05 -22.53 -38.74
CA LEU A 209 -5.99 -21.98 -39.72
C LEU A 209 -5.54 -22.27 -41.16
N LEU A 210 -4.23 -22.22 -41.43
CA LEU A 210 -3.68 -22.60 -42.73
C LEU A 210 -3.89 -24.09 -43.03
N GLU A 211 -3.66 -24.96 -42.04
CA GLU A 211 -3.91 -26.41 -42.16
C GLU A 211 -5.41 -26.72 -42.41
N LEU A 212 -6.31 -26.06 -41.67
CA LEU A 212 -7.76 -26.18 -41.88
C LEU A 212 -8.18 -25.66 -43.25
N ARG A 213 -7.57 -24.57 -43.74
CA ARG A 213 -7.85 -24.03 -45.07
C ARG A 213 -7.36 -24.96 -46.18
N ALA A 214 -6.19 -25.56 -46.01
CA ALA A 214 -5.64 -26.55 -46.94
C ALA A 214 -6.55 -27.80 -47.01
N SER A 215 -6.90 -28.37 -45.85
CA SER A 215 -7.82 -29.53 -45.79
C SER A 215 -9.23 -29.22 -46.34
N ALA A 216 -9.77 -28.02 -46.10
CA ALA A 216 -11.04 -27.60 -46.71
C ALA A 216 -10.94 -27.41 -48.24
N GLY A 217 -9.79 -26.97 -48.75
CA GLY A 217 -9.49 -26.90 -50.18
C GLY A 217 -9.47 -28.28 -50.84
N ASP A 218 -8.83 -29.25 -50.20
CA ASP A 218 -8.79 -30.65 -50.63
C ASP A 218 -10.19 -31.30 -50.63
N LEU A 219 -11.01 -31.05 -49.60
CA LEU A 219 -12.41 -31.51 -49.59
C LEU A 219 -13.26 -30.91 -50.73
N LYS A 220 -12.98 -29.66 -51.13
CA LYS A 220 -13.69 -29.00 -52.23
C LYS A 220 -13.29 -29.56 -53.60
N GLN A 221 -12.00 -29.89 -53.78
CA GLN A 221 -11.53 -30.59 -54.98
C GLN A 221 -12.08 -32.02 -55.06
N SER A 222 -12.12 -32.75 -53.94
CA SER A 222 -12.71 -34.10 -53.87
C SER A 222 -14.22 -34.12 -54.18
N LYS A 223 -15.00 -33.14 -53.71
CA LYS A 223 -16.43 -33.02 -54.07
C LYS A 223 -16.69 -32.65 -55.53
N THR A 224 -15.78 -31.90 -56.16
CA THR A 224 -15.91 -31.51 -57.58
C THR A 224 -15.64 -32.70 -58.52
N SER A 225 -14.86 -33.70 -58.08
CA SER A 225 -14.68 -34.97 -58.79
C SER A 225 -15.81 -35.99 -58.58
N THR A 226 -16.77 -35.76 -57.67
CA THR A 226 -17.86 -36.71 -57.37
C THR A 226 -19.22 -36.28 -57.92
N SER A 227 -19.37 -35.08 -58.49
CA SER A 227 -20.63 -34.62 -59.10
C SER A 227 -20.78 -34.98 -60.59
N ILE A 228 -20.52 -36.25 -60.95
CA ILE A 228 -21.14 -36.93 -62.11
C ILE A 228 -21.46 -38.38 -61.67
N SER A 229 -22.39 -38.54 -60.72
CA SER A 229 -23.30 -39.69 -60.70
C SER A 229 -24.42 -39.43 -59.69
N ALA A 230 -25.66 -39.59 -60.13
CA ALA A 230 -26.86 -39.34 -59.35
C ALA A 230 -27.13 -40.46 -58.33
N ALA A 231 -27.50 -40.07 -57.10
CA ALA A 231 -28.49 -40.74 -56.24
C ALA A 231 -28.68 -39.96 -54.92
N GLU A 232 -29.92 -39.56 -54.61
CA GLU A 232 -30.41 -39.37 -53.24
C GLU A 232 -30.47 -40.74 -52.52
N PRO A 233 -30.45 -40.88 -51.15
CA PRO A 233 -31.13 -39.99 -50.20
C PRO A 233 -30.51 -39.80 -48.79
N SER A 234 -31.21 -38.96 -47.99
CA SER A 234 -31.50 -39.06 -46.54
C SER A 234 -30.67 -38.28 -45.51
N LEU A 235 -31.46 -37.69 -44.59
CA LEU A 235 -31.11 -36.81 -43.48
C LEU A 235 -30.12 -37.43 -42.49
N SER A 236 -29.19 -36.63 -41.96
CA SER A 236 -28.95 -36.57 -40.52
C SER A 236 -28.24 -35.29 -40.10
N SER A 237 -28.69 -34.78 -38.95
CA SER A 237 -28.41 -33.53 -38.28
C SER A 237 -26.94 -33.37 -37.86
N GLU A 238 -26.30 -32.23 -38.17
CA GLU A 238 -25.23 -31.67 -37.35
C GLU A 238 -25.50 -30.20 -37.04
N LYS A 239 -25.56 -29.92 -35.75
CA LYS A 239 -25.95 -28.66 -35.12
C LYS A 239 -24.94 -27.57 -35.47
N SER A 240 -25.42 -26.48 -36.07
CA SER A 240 -24.72 -25.21 -36.03
C SER A 240 -24.73 -24.70 -34.59
N THR A 241 -23.60 -24.81 -33.89
CA THR A 241 -23.42 -24.21 -32.57
C THR A 241 -23.42 -22.69 -32.73
N LEU A 242 -24.60 -22.09 -32.58
CA LEU A 242 -24.74 -20.66 -32.37
C LEU A 242 -24.20 -20.39 -30.96
N LEU A 243 -23.09 -19.67 -30.87
CA LEU A 243 -22.53 -19.17 -29.61
C LEU A 243 -23.64 -18.39 -28.88
N SER A 244 -24.04 -18.90 -27.72
CA SER A 244 -25.06 -18.27 -26.89
C SER A 244 -24.46 -17.08 -26.14
N GLN A 245 -25.30 -16.12 -25.81
CA GLN A 245 -24.92 -14.93 -25.05
C GLN A 245 -24.32 -15.27 -23.66
N GLU A 246 -24.63 -16.46 -23.14
CA GLU A 246 -24.05 -17.01 -21.92
C GLU A 246 -22.56 -17.38 -22.08
N ASP A 247 -22.15 -17.88 -23.25
CA ASP A 247 -20.73 -18.21 -23.51
C ASP A 247 -19.85 -16.95 -23.54
N LEU A 248 -20.41 -15.82 -23.97
CA LEU A 248 -19.73 -14.52 -23.97
C LEU A 248 -19.58 -13.94 -22.55
N LEU A 249 -20.51 -14.21 -21.65
CA LEU A 249 -20.46 -13.72 -20.26
C LEU A 249 -19.45 -14.52 -19.43
N CYS A 250 -19.37 -15.84 -19.60
CA CYS A 250 -18.34 -16.66 -18.96
C CYS A 250 -16.92 -16.21 -19.34
N TRP A 251 -16.73 -15.77 -20.59
CA TRP A 251 -15.43 -15.28 -21.06
C TRP A 251 -15.03 -13.92 -20.46
N ALA A 252 -16.02 -13.10 -20.08
CA ALA A 252 -15.78 -11.79 -19.46
C ALA A 252 -15.38 -11.90 -17.98
N GLU A 253 -15.87 -12.93 -17.28
CA GLU A 253 -15.53 -13.17 -15.87
C GLU A 253 -14.14 -13.80 -15.69
N GLU A 254 -13.65 -14.59 -16.66
CA GLU A 254 -12.28 -15.16 -16.62
C GLU A 254 -11.17 -14.13 -16.90
N ALA A 255 -11.52 -12.93 -17.38
CA ALA A 255 -10.58 -11.88 -17.78
C ALA A 255 -10.42 -10.72 -16.78
N SER A 256 -11.02 -10.81 -15.58
CA SER A 256 -10.78 -9.90 -14.43
C SER A 256 -10.05 -10.61 -13.30
#